data_AF-A0A7S0QEK7-F1
#
_entry.id   AF-A0A7S0QEK7-F1
#
_cell.length_a   1.000
_cell.length_b   1.000
_cell.length_c   1.000
_cell.angle_alpha   90.00
_cell.angle_beta   90.00
_cell.angle_gamma   90.00
#
_symmetry.space_group_name_H-M   'P 1'
#
loop_
_entity.id
_entity.type
_entity.pdbx_description
1 polymer ?
#
loop_
_entity_poly.entity_id
_entity_poly.type
_entity_poly.pdbx_seq_one_letter_code
_entity_poly.pdbx_strand_id
1 'polypeptide(L)'
;ESMAMVRFPGKDRDQLLLVFREAKVSVVEYDPSENDLRTVALNYFEGESLRRGRVAFGQPPMLRVDPLGRCAALLCYESKLVVMPFRSKSSTLDNDEDLL
;
A
#
# COMPACT_ATOMS: atom_id res chain seq x y z
N GLU A 1 6.09 -6.30 -10.54
CA GLU A 1 6.38 -6.05 -9.12
C GLU A 1 6.92 -4.64 -8.99
N SER A 2 6.71 -3.99 -7.85
CA SER A 2 7.12 -2.60 -7.60
C SER A 2 7.42 -2.43 -6.13
N MET A 3 8.31 -1.50 -5.79
CA MET A 3 8.65 -1.16 -4.41
C MET A 3 8.71 0.35 -4.25
N ALA A 4 8.31 0.84 -3.08
CA ALA A 4 8.50 2.21 -2.65
C ALA A 4 8.74 2.24 -1.13
N MET A 5 9.10 3.41 -0.62
CA MET A 5 9.31 3.63 0.81
C MET A 5 8.56 4.87 1.28
N VAL A 6 8.24 4.89 2.57
CA VAL A 6 7.71 6.06 3.27
C VAL A 6 8.36 6.18 4.65
N ARG A 7 8.73 7.40 5.03
CA ARG A 7 9.09 7.73 6.42
C ARG A 7 7.94 8.47 7.07
N PHE A 8 7.33 7.87 8.08
CA PHE A 8 6.30 8.54 8.86
C PHE A 8 6.90 9.49 9.89
N PRO A 9 6.24 10.62 10.19
CA PRO A 9 6.66 11.50 11.28
C PRO A 9 6.81 10.74 12.60
N GLY A 10 7.94 10.92 13.28
CA GLY A 10 8.23 10.25 14.55
C GLY A 10 8.63 8.77 14.44
N LYS A 11 8.88 8.25 13.22
CA LYS A 11 9.50 6.95 13.01
C LYS A 11 10.98 7.12 12.65
N ASP A 12 11.82 6.31 13.29
CA ASP A 12 13.27 6.33 13.04
C ASP A 12 13.69 5.46 11.85
N ARG A 13 12.75 4.72 11.27
CA ARG A 13 12.97 3.81 10.15
C ARG A 13 11.91 4.01 9.08
N ASP A 14 12.32 3.75 7.84
CA ASP A 14 11.39 3.71 6.73
C ASP A 14 10.55 2.45 6.78
N GLN A 15 9.31 2.58 6.33
CA GLN A 15 8.49 1.45 5.98
C GLN A 15 8.59 1.22 4.47
N LEU A 16 8.70 -0.04 4.08
CA LEU A 16 8.73 -0.46 2.68
C LEU A 16 7.35 -0.91 2.26
N LEU A 17 6.91 -0.43 1.11
CA LEU A 17 5.71 -0.91 0.44
C LEU A 17 6.15 -1.80 -0.71
N LEU A 18 5.84 -3.08 -0.62
CA LEU A 18 6.19 -4.12 -1.58
C LEU A 18 4.94 -4.54 -2.35
N VAL A 19 5.01 -4.52 -3.69
CA VAL A 19 3.90 -4.91 -4.55
C VAL A 19 4.20 -6.20 -5.29
N PHE A 20 3.33 -7.18 -5.08
CA PHE A 20 3.38 -8.49 -5.70
C PHE A 20 2.36 -8.60 -6.84
N ARG A 21 2.31 -9.78 -7.47
CA ARG A 21 1.32 -10.08 -8.52
C ARG A 21 -0.10 -9.89 -7.97
N GLU A 22 -1.03 -9.66 -8.90
CA GLU A 22 -2.46 -9.55 -8.59
C GLU A 22 -2.83 -8.39 -7.65
N ALA A 23 -2.06 -7.30 -7.67
CA ALA A 23 -2.35 -6.09 -6.88
C ALA A 23 -2.33 -6.32 -5.34
N LYS A 24 -1.43 -7.18 -4.88
CA LYS A 24 -1.14 -7.38 -3.45
C LYS A 24 -0.06 -6.40 -2.99
N VAL A 25 -0.28 -5.76 -1.85
CA VAL A 25 0.68 -4.83 -1.24
C VAL A 25 0.99 -5.29 0.18
N SER A 26 2.27 -5.45 0.50
CA SER A 26 2.77 -5.64 1.86
C SER A 26 3.48 -4.38 2.32
N VAL A 27 3.12 -3.89 3.49
CA VAL A 27 3.86 -2.84 4.20
C VAL A 27 4.70 -3.53 5.27
N VAL A 28 6.01 -3.37 5.20
CA VAL A 28 6.95 -3.99 6.14
C VAL A 28 7.87 -2.94 6.75
N GLU A 29 8.38 -3.23 7.93
CA GLU A 29 9.43 -2.45 8.57
C GLU A 29 10.48 -3.38 9.16
N TYR A 30 11.72 -2.91 9.24
CA TYR A 30 12.81 -3.68 9.81
C TYR A 30 12.74 -3.68 11.34
N ASP A 31 12.76 -4.87 11.94
CA ASP A 31 12.83 -5.09 13.38
C ASP A 31 14.26 -5.49 13.81
N PRO A 32 15.00 -4.62 14.50
CA PRO A 32 16.36 -4.91 14.93
C PRO A 32 16.49 -5.99 16.00
N SER A 33 15.43 -6.28 16.77
CA SER A 33 15.54 -7.32 17.84
C SER A 33 15.62 -8.71 17.25
N GLU A 34 14.83 -8.95 16.19
CA GLU A 34 14.77 -10.23 15.49
C GLU A 34 15.69 -10.29 14.27
N ASN A 35 16.26 -9.14 13.86
CA ASN A 35 17.00 -8.99 12.61
C ASN A 35 16.18 -9.48 11.39
N ASP A 36 14.90 -9.08 11.35
CA ASP A 36 13.94 -9.53 10.34
C ASP A 36 12.98 -8.39 9.92
N LEU A 37 12.22 -8.62 8.85
CA LEU A 37 11.16 -7.72 8.40
C LEU A 37 9.84 -8.08 9.08
N ARG A 38 9.31 -7.15 9.87
CA ARG A 38 7.98 -7.25 10.45
C ARG A 38 6.94 -6.73 9.47
N THR A 39 5.87 -7.51 9.25
CA THR A 39 4.72 -7.05 8.47
C THR A 39 3.87 -6.09 9.30
N VAL A 40 3.66 -4.89 8.77
CA VAL A 40 2.83 -3.83 9.36
C VAL A 40 1.40 -3.91 8.84
N ALA A 41 1.23 -4.13 7.53
CA ALA A 41 -0.08 -4.26 6.90
C ALA A 41 -0.02 -5.09 5.62
N LEU A 42 -1.11 -5.76 5.29
CA LEU A 42 -1.32 -6.47 4.03
C LEU A 42 -2.60 -5.97 3.38
N ASN A 43 -2.53 -5.56 2.13
CA ASN A 43 -3.67 -5.07 1.36
C ASN A 43 -3.82 -5.88 0.08
N TYR A 44 -5.03 -6.39 -0.16
CA TYR A 44 -5.35 -7.25 -1.28
C TYR A 44 -6.38 -6.56 -2.17
N PHE A 45 -5.95 -6.01 -3.31
CA PHE A 45 -6.84 -5.39 -4.28
C PHE A 45 -7.18 -6.35 -5.40
N GLU A 46 -7.68 -7.51 -4.99
CA GLU A 46 -8.05 -8.63 -5.87
C GLU A 46 -9.56 -8.67 -6.11
N GLY A 47 -9.95 -9.13 -7.30
CA GLY A 47 -11.37 -9.32 -7.63
C GLY A 47 -11.58 -9.45 -9.12
N GLU A 48 -12.44 -10.39 -9.54
CA GLU A 48 -12.74 -10.60 -10.95
C GLU A 48 -13.34 -9.35 -11.62
N SER A 49 -14.16 -8.61 -10.89
CA SER A 49 -14.73 -7.34 -11.34
C SER A 49 -13.67 -6.28 -11.66
N LEU A 50 -12.52 -6.32 -10.98
CA LEU A 50 -11.39 -5.43 -11.24
C LEU A 50 -10.63 -5.82 -12.51
N ARG A 51 -10.59 -7.12 -12.82
CA ARG A 51 -9.88 -7.69 -13.98
C ARG A 51 -10.62 -7.53 -15.30
N ARG A 52 -11.93 -7.24 -15.27
CA ARG A 52 -12.79 -7.09 -16.47
C ARG A 52 -12.70 -8.31 -17.41
N GLY A 53 -12.72 -9.51 -16.84
CA GLY A 53 -12.63 -10.78 -17.59
C GLY A 53 -11.24 -11.10 -18.15
N ARG A 54 -10.22 -10.28 -17.88
CA ARG A 54 -8.84 -10.55 -18.32
C ARG A 54 -8.15 -11.52 -17.36
N VAL A 55 -7.46 -12.50 -17.94
CA VAL A 55 -6.67 -13.51 -17.20
C VAL A 55 -5.17 -13.17 -17.13
N ALA A 56 -4.72 -12.21 -17.95
CA ALA A 56 -3.33 -11.76 -18.00
C ALA A 56 -3.26 -10.24 -18.26
N PHE A 57 -2.17 -9.62 -17.80
CA PHE A 57 -1.88 -8.20 -17.95
C PHE A 57 -0.44 -8.04 -18.41
N GLY A 58 -0.19 -7.16 -19.38
CA GLY A 58 1.12 -6.93 -19.97
C GLY A 58 2.00 -6.02 -19.11
N GLN A 59 1.40 -5.08 -18.37
CA GLN A 59 2.13 -4.21 -17.46
C GLN A 59 2.06 -4.70 -16.01
N PRO A 60 3.20 -4.75 -15.29
CA PRO A 60 3.20 -5.04 -13.88
C PRO A 60 2.51 -3.91 -13.09
N PRO A 61 1.98 -4.21 -11.89
CA PRO A 61 1.43 -3.18 -11.03
C PRO A 61 2.52 -2.18 -10.61
N MET A 62 2.20 -0.89 -10.66
CA MET A 62 3.14 0.21 -10.45
C MET A 62 2.77 1.01 -9.21
N LEU A 63 3.69 1.10 -8.25
CA LEU A 63 3.50 1.81 -6.99
C LEU A 63 4.18 3.18 -7.02
N ARG A 64 3.52 4.18 -6.47
CA ARG A 64 4.08 5.50 -6.15
C ARG A 64 3.66 5.92 -4.74
N VAL A 65 4.50 6.72 -4.10
CA VAL A 65 4.24 7.29 -2.77
C VAL A 65 4.32 8.80 -2.87
N ASP A 66 3.42 9.50 -2.21
CA ASP A 66 3.49 10.96 -2.07
C ASP A 66 4.75 11.35 -1.28
N PRO A 67 5.63 12.24 -1.80
CA PRO A 67 6.83 12.69 -1.08
C PRO A 67 6.56 13.28 0.31
N LEU A 68 5.35 13.80 0.56
CA LEU A 68 4.91 14.32 1.85
C LEU A 68 4.34 13.24 2.78
N GLY A 69 4.36 11.96 2.39
CA GLY A 69 3.91 10.85 3.23
C GLY A 69 2.41 10.90 3.54
N ARG A 70 1.59 11.36 2.59
CA ARG A 70 0.13 11.45 2.76
C ARG A 70 -0.62 10.21 2.25
N CYS A 71 -0.14 9.60 1.17
CA CYS A 71 -0.74 8.41 0.59
C CYS A 71 0.25 7.63 -0.30
N ALA A 72 -0.15 6.42 -0.67
CA ALA A 72 0.41 5.67 -1.78
C ALA A 72 -0.65 5.43 -2.85
N ALA A 73 -0.20 5.34 -4.11
CA ALA A 73 -1.03 5.05 -5.26
C ALA A 73 -0.48 3.85 -6.03
N LEU A 74 -1.36 2.90 -6.34
CA LEU A 74 -1.04 1.69 -7.08
C LEU A 74 -1.86 1.66 -8.37
N LEU A 75 -1.18 1.71 -9.52
CA LEU A 75 -1.79 1.39 -10.80
C LEU A 75 -1.72 -0.12 -11.00
N CYS A 76 -2.88 -0.78 -11.08
CA CYS A 76 -2.99 -2.21 -11.31
C CYS A 76 -4.00 -2.52 -12.41
N TYR A 77 -3.92 -3.75 -12.95
CA TYR A 77 -4.81 -4.24 -14.02
C TYR A 77 -4.92 -3.25 -15.21
N GLU A 78 -3.84 -2.49 -15.49
CA GLU A 78 -3.71 -1.47 -16.54
C GLU A 78 -4.77 -0.36 -16.56
N SER A 79 -5.68 -0.34 -15.59
CA SER A 79 -6.89 0.49 -15.65
C SER A 79 -7.48 0.86 -14.29
N LYS A 80 -6.89 0.35 -13.20
CA LYS A 80 -7.37 0.55 -11.84
C LYS A 80 -6.32 1.32 -11.05
N LEU A 81 -6.73 2.43 -10.46
CA LEU A 81 -5.89 3.22 -9.56
C LEU A 81 -6.41 3.03 -8.14
N VAL A 82 -5.62 2.38 -7.30
CA VAL A 82 -5.88 2.24 -5.88
C VAL A 82 -5.16 3.37 -5.15
N VAL A 83 -5.87 4.07 -4.27
CA VAL A 83 -5.30 5.11 -3.41
C VAL A 83 -5.38 4.62 -1.97
N MET A 84 -4.22 4.50 -1.33
CA MET A 84 -4.05 4.09 0.06
C MET A 84 -3.67 5.32 0.89
N PRO A 85 -4.62 5.95 1.59
CA PRO A 85 -4.31 7.05 2.48
C PRO A 85 -3.48 6.56 3.67
N PHE A 86 -2.53 7.39 4.10
CA PHE A 86 -1.83 7.16 5.35
C PHE A 86 -2.49 7.95 6.46
N ARG A 87 -2.75 7.30 7.59
CA ARG A 87 -3.34 7.97 8.76
C ARG A 87 -2.36 9.01 9.31
N SER A 88 -2.79 10.27 9.39
CA SER A 88 -2.13 11.31 10.16
C SER A 88 -2.92 11.52 11.44
N LYS A 89 -2.27 11.68 12.60
CA LYS A 89 -2.97 12.04 13.85
C LYS A 89 -3.76 13.37 13.76
N SER A 90 -3.62 14.12 12.67
CA SER A 90 -4.34 15.36 12.39
C SER A 90 -5.56 15.20 11.46
N SER A 91 -5.86 14.01 10.93
CA SER A 91 -7.03 13.84 10.04
C SER A 91 -8.31 13.65 10.86
N THR A 92 -9.18 14.66 10.83
CA THR A 92 -10.52 14.68 11.45
C THR A 92 -11.55 13.73 10.81
N LEU A 93 -11.10 12.73 10.04
CA LEU A 93 -11.94 11.82 9.26
C LEU A 93 -12.21 10.48 9.98
N ASP A 94 -11.60 10.24 11.14
CA ASP A 94 -11.78 9.00 11.91
C ASP A 94 -13.06 8.96 12.77
N ASN A 95 -14.02 9.90 12.60
CA ASN A 95 -15.26 9.92 13.39
C ASN A 95 -16.40 9.04 12.84
N ASP A 96 -16.23 8.35 11.70
CA ASP A 96 -17.33 7.64 11.03
C ASP A 96 -17.16 6.09 10.94
N GLU A 97 -16.11 5.50 11.52
CA GLU A 97 -15.91 4.03 11.50
C GLU A 97 -16.46 3.26 12.73
N ASP A 98 -17.11 3.94 13.69
CA ASP A 98 -17.83 3.31 14.83
C ASP A 98 -19.37 3.30 14.65
N LEU A 99 -19.88 3.52 13.44
CA LEU A 99 -21.32 3.51 13.12
C LEU A 99 -21.69 2.42 12.10
N LEU A 100 -21.36 1.16 12.41
CA LEU A 100 -22.08 -0.04 11.96
C LEU A 100 -21.98 -1.16 13.00
#